data_AF-A0A7J6UMZ5-F1
#
_entry.id   AF-A0A7J6UMZ5-F1
#
_cell.length_a   1.000
_cell.length_b   1.000
_cell.length_c   1.000
_cell.angle_alpha   90.00
_cell.angle_beta   90.00
_cell.angle_gamma   90.00
#
_symmetry.space_group_name_H-M   'P 1'
#
loop_
_entity.id
_entity.type
_entity.pdbx_description
1 polymer ?
#
loop_
_entity_poly.entity_id
_entity_poly.type
_entity_poly.pdbx_seq_one_letter_code
_entity_poly.pdbx_strand_id
1 'polypeptide(L)'
;MGQPGLSLKKVSAGEGWGWQNKQKHMREIRACTGLNYDECVFFDNMYSNCEDVSKLGTTCGYCPRGMTNEVFINTMIEFSDKMAGSSSSSSDSNASSVIG
;
A
#
# COMPACT_ATOMS: atom_id res chain seq x y z
N MET A 1 12.91 -7.32 15.51
CA MET A 1 12.73 -5.86 15.37
C MET A 1 12.34 -5.59 13.91
N GLY A 2 11.06 -5.30 13.65
CA GLY A 2 10.58 -5.02 12.29
C GLY A 2 11.07 -3.65 11.83
N GLN A 3 11.58 -3.54 10.60
CA GLN A 3 12.00 -2.24 10.08
C GLN A 3 10.76 -1.38 9.75
N PRO A 4 10.67 -0.13 10.24
CA PRO A 4 9.57 0.75 9.92
C PRO A 4 9.70 1.26 8.48
N GLY A 5 8.80 0.82 7.61
CA GLY A 5 8.57 1.36 6.27
C GLY A 5 9.61 0.95 5.21
N LEU A 6 9.14 0.29 4.15
CA LEU A 6 9.97 0.01 2.96
C LEU A 6 9.73 1.10 1.91
N SER A 7 10.78 1.88 1.61
CA SER A 7 10.71 2.88 0.54
C SER A 7 10.67 2.19 -0.84
N LEU A 8 9.71 2.60 -1.67
CA LEU A 8 9.58 2.19 -3.07
C LEU A 8 10.89 2.30 -3.86
N LYS A 9 11.78 3.25 -3.54
CA LYS A 9 13.09 3.37 -4.20
C LYS A 9 13.97 2.11 -4.07
N LYS A 10 13.76 1.32 -3.01
CA LYS A 10 14.53 0.12 -2.72
C LYS A 10 13.94 -1.14 -3.39
N VAL A 11 12.66 -1.12 -3.76
CA VAL A 11 11.96 -2.22 -4.46
C VAL A 11 11.87 -1.97 -5.97
N SER A 12 11.79 -0.71 -6.38
CA SER A 12 11.51 -0.26 -7.75
C SER A 12 12.76 0.16 -8.53
N ALA A 13 13.92 -0.47 -8.29
CA ALA A 13 15.14 -0.20 -9.04
C ALA A 13 15.14 -0.75 -10.49
N GLY A 14 14.00 -1.26 -10.98
CA GLY A 14 13.81 -1.68 -12.37
C GLY A 14 13.28 -0.53 -13.23
N GLU A 15 14.05 -0.14 -14.25
CA GLU A 15 13.78 0.96 -15.16
C GLU A 15 12.52 0.69 -16.03
N GLY A 16 11.54 1.61 -16.00
CA GLY A 16 10.31 1.50 -16.78
C GLY A 16 9.33 2.64 -16.50
N TRP A 17 9.80 3.88 -16.52
CA TRP A 17 9.06 5.05 -16.08
C TRP A 17 8.17 5.62 -17.18
N GLY A 18 6.86 5.40 -17.10
CA GLY A 18 5.87 6.25 -17.78
C GLY A 18 4.59 5.56 -18.27
N TRP A 19 4.64 4.26 -18.60
CA TRP A 19 3.55 3.61 -19.34
C TRP A 19 3.07 2.26 -18.79
N GLN A 20 3.65 1.77 -17.69
CA GLN A 20 3.25 0.51 -17.07
C GLN A 20 2.12 0.72 -16.05
N ASN A 21 1.18 -0.23 -16.01
CA ASN A 21 0.05 -0.24 -15.06
C ASN A 21 0.55 -0.29 -13.61
N LYS A 22 0.18 0.70 -12.78
CA LYS A 22 0.64 0.81 -11.39
C LYS A 22 0.17 -0.32 -10.49
N GLN A 23 -0.92 -1.00 -10.83
CA GLN A 23 -1.34 -2.21 -10.12
C GLN A 23 -0.32 -3.35 -10.28
N LYS A 24 0.39 -3.43 -11.42
CA LYS A 24 1.46 -4.41 -11.61
C LYS A 24 2.62 -4.15 -10.65
N HIS A 25 3.06 -2.90 -10.53
CA HIS A 25 4.11 -2.54 -9.58
C HIS A 25 3.69 -2.83 -8.13
N MET A 26 2.43 -2.53 -7.77
CA MET A 26 1.92 -2.86 -6.42
C MET A 26 1.90 -4.37 -6.16
N ARG A 27 1.56 -5.21 -7.15
CA ARG A 27 1.65 -6.67 -7.04
C ARG A 27 3.09 -7.15 -6.83
N GLU A 28 4.04 -6.59 -7.58
CA GLU A 28 5.46 -6.92 -7.44
C GLU A 28 6.00 -6.49 -6.06
N ILE A 29 5.63 -5.30 -5.60
CA ILE A 29 5.98 -4.83 -4.26
C ILE A 29 5.43 -5.78 -3.20
N ARG A 30 4.14 -6.13 -3.27
CA ARG A 30 3.53 -7.10 -2.35
C ARG A 30 4.24 -8.46 -2.38
N ALA A 31 4.62 -8.95 -3.56
CA ALA A 31 5.36 -10.21 -3.68
C ALA A 31 6.74 -10.13 -3.01
N CYS A 32 7.40 -8.97 -3.04
CA CYS A 32 8.69 -8.75 -2.38
C CYS A 32 8.57 -8.45 -0.88
N THR A 33 7.49 -7.80 -0.43
CA THR A 33 7.35 -7.32 0.97
C THR A 33 6.49 -8.19 1.85
N GLY A 34 5.54 -8.92 1.28
CA GLY A 34 4.49 -9.64 2.01
C GLY A 34 3.40 -8.73 2.62
N LEU A 35 3.49 -7.40 2.47
CA LEU A 35 2.52 -6.47 3.03
C LEU A 35 1.20 -6.52 2.25
N ASN A 36 0.08 -6.44 2.97
CA ASN A 36 -1.21 -6.24 2.34
C ASN A 36 -1.32 -4.81 1.79
N TYR A 37 -2.21 -4.62 0.82
CA TYR A 37 -2.34 -3.33 0.14
C TYR A 37 -2.86 -2.22 1.06
N ASP A 38 -3.72 -2.57 2.01
CA ASP A 38 -4.27 -1.70 3.04
C ASP A 38 -3.23 -1.27 4.09
N GLU A 39 -2.14 -2.02 4.24
CA GLU A 39 -0.99 -1.67 5.07
C GLU A 39 0.01 -0.74 4.35
N CYS A 40 -0.31 -0.31 3.13
CA CYS A 40 0.55 0.52 2.29
C CYS A 40 0.00 1.93 2.09
N VAL A 41 0.92 2.89 1.96
CA VAL A 41 0.63 4.27 1.53
C VAL A 41 1.36 4.55 0.22
N PHE A 42 0.64 5.10 -0.76
CA PHE A 42 1.15 5.43 -2.09
C PHE A 42 1.00 6.93 -2.38
N PHE A 43 2.06 7.55 -2.89
CA PHE A 43 2.04 8.97 -3.27
C PHE A 43 2.47 9.13 -4.72
N ASP A 44 1.67 9.81 -5.53
CA ASP A 44 1.92 10.01 -6.96
C ASP A 44 1.29 11.33 -7.43
N ASN A 45 1.84 11.92 -8.49
CA ASN A 45 1.37 13.19 -9.05
C ASN A 45 0.32 13.02 -10.14
N MET A 46 0.06 11.80 -10.61
CA MET A 46 -0.99 11.49 -11.60
C MET A 46 -2.22 10.92 -10.89
N TYR A 47 -3.37 11.59 -11.06
CA TYR A 47 -4.61 11.20 -10.41
C TYR A 47 -5.06 9.78 -10.81
N SER A 48 -4.94 9.43 -12.09
CA SER A 48 -5.27 8.10 -12.60
C SER A 48 -4.47 6.99 -11.92
N ASN A 49 -3.21 7.23 -11.57
CA ASN A 49 -2.38 6.26 -10.84
C ASN A 49 -2.90 6.05 -9.42
N CYS A 50 -3.25 7.14 -8.72
CA CYS A 50 -3.85 7.06 -7.39
C CYS A 50 -5.21 6.35 -7.42
N GLU A 51 -6.04 6.64 -8.43
CA GLU A 51 -7.34 5.97 -8.61
C GLU A 51 -7.15 4.46 -8.82
N ASP A 52 -6.25 4.05 -9.72
CA ASP A 52 -6.03 2.63 -10.01
C ASP A 52 -5.42 1.84 -8.85
N VAL A 53 -4.54 2.48 -8.07
CA VAL A 53 -3.92 1.86 -6.89
C VAL A 53 -4.87 1.81 -5.70
N SER A 54 -5.72 2.84 -5.50
CA SER A 54 -6.69 2.85 -4.40
C SER A 54 -7.73 1.74 -4.52
N LYS A 55 -8.07 1.29 -5.73
CA LYS A 55 -8.93 0.10 -5.98
C LYS A 55 -8.37 -1.19 -5.38
N LEU A 56 -7.07 -1.26 -5.08
CA LEU A 56 -6.45 -2.41 -4.42
C LEU A 56 -6.55 -2.36 -2.88
N GLY A 57 -6.99 -1.24 -2.30
CA GLY A 57 -7.06 -1.01 -0.85
C GLY A 57 -5.96 -0.09 -0.30
N THR A 58 -4.98 0.30 -1.13
CA THR A 58 -3.89 1.19 -0.73
C THR A 58 -4.36 2.62 -0.49
N THR A 59 -3.89 3.23 0.61
CA THR A 59 -4.16 4.64 0.91
C THR A 59 -3.31 5.53 0.01
N CYS A 60 -3.93 6.46 -0.72
CA CYS A 60 -3.27 7.21 -1.77
C CYS A 60 -3.25 8.73 -1.48
N GLY A 61 -2.06 9.33 -1.47
CA GLY A 61 -1.88 10.79 -1.40
C GLY A 61 -1.59 11.38 -2.78
N TYR A 62 -2.52 12.18 -3.31
CA TYR A 62 -2.37 12.84 -4.61
C TYR A 62 -1.49 14.08 -4.52
N CYS A 63 -0.38 14.09 -5.26
CA CYS A 63 0.71 15.07 -5.14
C CYS A 63 0.93 15.87 -6.46
N PRO A 64 -0.04 16.63 -6.98
CA PRO A 64 0.08 17.32 -8.28
C PRO A 64 1.22 18.34 -8.35
N ARG A 65 1.64 18.87 -7.19
CA ARG A 65 2.73 19.86 -7.06
C ARG A 65 3.94 19.27 -6.33
N GLY A 66 4.11 17.95 -6.41
CA GLY A 66 5.03 17.21 -5.56
C GLY A 66 4.47 17.00 -4.16
N MET A 67 5.23 16.27 -3.33
CA MET A 67 4.87 16.01 -1.94
C MET A 67 4.96 17.30 -1.12
N THR A 68 3.87 17.68 -0.45
CA THR A 68 3.87 18.74 0.57
C THR A 68 3.65 18.14 1.95
N ASN A 69 4.04 18.87 3.00
CA ASN A 69 3.76 18.44 4.38
C ASN A 69 2.26 18.23 4.63
N GLU A 70 1.42 19.08 4.03
CA GLU A 70 -0.03 18.96 4.12
C GLU A 70 -0.53 17.65 3.53
N VAL A 71 -0.14 17.31 2.30
CA VAL A 71 -0.55 16.05 1.66
C VAL A 71 -0.03 14.86 2.45
N PHE A 72 1.24 14.89 2.87
CA PHE A 72 1.83 13.83 3.66
C PHE A 72 1.05 13.59 4.97
N ILE A 73 0.84 14.65 5.77
CA ILE A 73 0.16 14.54 7.07
C ILE A 73 -1.28 14.06 6.89
N ASN A 74 -2.03 14.66 5.97
CA ASN A 74 -3.44 14.29 5.75
C ASN A 74 -3.57 12.83 5.31
N THR A 75 -2.72 12.36 4.39
CA THR A 75 -2.72 10.95 3.96
C THR A 75 -2.33 10.00 5.08
N MET A 76 -1.39 10.39 5.96
CA MET A 76 -1.00 9.56 7.11
C MET A 76 -2.10 9.49 8.18
N ILE A 77 -2.87 10.56 8.38
CA ILE A 77 -4.07 10.54 9.24
C ILE A 77 -5.10 9.56 8.66
N GLU A 78 -5.43 9.68 7.38
CA GLU A 78 -6.38 8.78 6.70
C GLU A 78 -5.93 7.30 6.79
N PHE A 79 -4.64 7.05 6.59
CA PHE A 79 -4.06 5.71 6.74
C PHE A 79 -4.24 5.18 8.17
N SER A 80 -3.94 6.01 9.17
CA SER A 80 -4.08 5.64 10.58
C SER A 80 -5.53 5.31 10.95
N ASP A 81 -6.48 6.11 10.47
CA ASP A 81 -7.92 5.89 10.71
C ASP A 81 -8.39 4.57 10.10
N LYS A 82 -7.96 4.26 8.87
CA LYS A 82 -8.24 2.99 8.20
C LYS A 82 -7.66 1.81 8.96
N MET A 83 -6.40 1.89 9.40
CA MET A 83 -5.74 0.83 10.16
C MET A 83 -6.40 0.60 11.53
N ALA A 84 -6.88 1.66 12.18
CA ALA A 84 -7.65 1.55 13.42
C ALA A 84 -8.99 0.82 13.21
N GLY A 85 -9.66 1.05 12.08
CA GLY A 85 -10.90 0.35 11.71
C GLY A 85 -10.71 -1.12 11.33
N SER A 86 -9.59 -1.48 10.68
CA SER A 86 -9.32 -2.83 10.18
C SER A 86 -8.96 -3.86 11.26
N SER A 87 -8.76 -3.45 12.51
CA SER A 87 -8.32 -4.29 13.63
C SER A 87 -9.38 -5.31 14.12
N SER A 88 -10.49 -5.49 13.40
CA SER A 88 -11.67 -6.25 13.86
C SER A 88 -12.07 -7.46 12.99
N SER A 89 -11.28 -7.88 12.00
CA SER A 89 -11.56 -9.10 11.23
C SER A 89 -10.35 -10.01 11.02
N SER A 90 -9.88 -10.65 12.08
CA SER A 90 -9.13 -11.91 11.99
C SER A 90 -10.01 -13.04 12.54
N SER A 91 -10.93 -13.53 11.72
CA SER A 91 -11.61 -14.80 11.98
C SER A 91 -10.63 -15.94 11.70
N ASP A 92 -9.93 -16.36 12.75
CA ASP A 92 -9.25 -17.66 12.82
C ASP A 92 -10.25 -18.76 12.46
N SER A 93 -10.06 -19.36 11.29
CA SER A 93 -10.75 -20.61 10.93
C SER A 93 -9.88 -21.77 11.41
N ASN A 94 -10.13 -22.20 12.64
CA ASN A 94 -9.61 -23.46 13.18
C ASN A 94 -10.22 -24.64 12.40
N ALA A 95 -9.39 -25.51 11.84
CA ALA A 95 -9.73 -26.92 11.64
C ALA A 95 -8.45 -27.78 11.65
N SER A 96 -7.89 -27.97 12.84
CA SER A 96 -7.15 -29.20 13.14
C SER A 96 -8.14 -30.37 13.04
N SER A 97 -8.06 -31.18 11.98
CA SER A 97 -8.68 -32.50 11.94
C SER A 97 -7.59 -33.56 12.00
N VAL A 98 -7.44 -34.07 13.22
CA VAL A 98 -6.74 -35.30 13.56
C VAL A 98 -7.67 -36.45 13.17
N ILE A 99 -7.29 -37.25 12.18
CA ILE A 99 -7.67 -38.66 12.01
C ILE A 99 -6.42 -39.32 11.43
N GLY A 100 -5.78 -40.26 12.12
CA GLY A 100 -6.32 -41.57 12.45
C GLY A 100 -5.69 -42.56 11.48
#